data_AF-A0A6M2ET61-F1
#
_entry.id   AF-A0A6M2ET61-F1
#
_cell.length_a   1.000
_cell.length_b   1.000
_cell.length_c   1.000
_cell.angle_alpha   90.00
_cell.angle_beta   90.00
_cell.angle_gamma   90.00
#
_symmetry.space_group_name_H-M   'P 1'
#
loop_
_entity.id
_entity.type
_entity.pdbx_description
1 polymer ?
#
loop_
_entity_poly.entity_id
_entity_poly.type
_entity_poly.pdbx_seq_one_letter_code
_entity_poly.pdbx_strand_id
1 'polypeptide(L)'
;MEIGSSSPPQNQKPLTRLNNYVARTRVGKRFKLAERNSTFTTELRAGTATFLTMAYILAVNASILTDSGGTCSVSDCIPLCSDPTVPVSSCTGSTGLRVIQPDESCKFDPVNPGYSSCLEKIRKDLIVATVASSLIGCVIMGAFANLPLALAPGMGTNAYFAYTVVGFHGSGNVSYKSALAAVFIEGVIFLGISAIGLRAKLAKLVPKPVRISSSAGIGLFLAFIGLQNGQGIGLVGYSSSTLVTLAGCPSSSRASLAPVMTLANGTVSLIPGGTVSGGIFCLRDRMESPTLWLGVVGFVIIAYCLVKNVKGAMIYGIVFVTAISWFRDTKVTVFPNTEAGDTAHEYFKKIVDVHAIESTAGALSFKNIGKGYFWEALITFLYVDILDTTGTLYSMARFAGFADQNGDFEGQYFAFMSDATSIVVGSLLGTSPVTAFIESSTGIREGGRTGLTALTVAGYFFLAFFFTPLLASIPAWAVGPPLILVGVLMMKSVVEVEWNDMRQAIPAFMTLILMPLTYSIAYGLIGGIGTYIVLHLWDWADEFLVKLGVINKSNGGGGGANGVHDHQDGSVKSPGIHV
;
A
#
# COMPACT_ATOMS: atom_id res chain seq x y z
N MET A 1 53.42 37.22 -20.49
CA MET A 1 53.08 36.11 -19.57
C MET A 1 51.86 35.42 -20.14
N GLU A 2 52.03 34.17 -20.52
CA GLU A 2 51.12 33.39 -21.35
C GLU A 2 49.76 33.16 -20.70
N ILE A 3 48.72 33.35 -21.51
CA ILE A 3 47.36 32.90 -21.24
C ILE A 3 47.39 31.38 -21.47
N GLY A 4 47.51 30.62 -20.38
CA GLY A 4 47.44 29.16 -20.41
C GLY A 4 46.07 28.70 -20.90
N SER A 5 46.01 28.27 -22.15
CA SER A 5 44.91 27.50 -22.72
C SER A 5 44.88 26.12 -22.07
N SER A 6 44.09 25.94 -21.00
CA SER A 6 43.78 24.62 -20.48
C SER A 6 42.92 23.88 -21.52
N SER A 7 43.54 22.94 -22.22
CA SER A 7 42.90 21.97 -23.11
C SER A 7 41.73 21.27 -22.40
N PRO A 8 40.60 20.98 -23.09
CA PRO A 8 39.54 20.17 -22.52
C PRO A 8 40.08 18.75 -22.27
N PRO A 9 39.82 18.12 -21.12
CA PRO A 9 40.37 16.80 -20.82
C PRO A 9 39.85 15.78 -21.83
N GLN A 10 40.76 15.27 -22.65
CA GLN A 10 40.45 14.52 -23.88
C GLN A 10 39.95 13.08 -23.66
N ASN A 11 39.68 12.65 -22.43
CA ASN A 11 39.23 11.27 -22.17
C ASN A 11 38.15 11.15 -21.09
N GLN A 12 37.15 12.05 -21.11
CA GLN A 12 35.95 11.85 -20.29
C GLN A 12 35.10 10.71 -20.86
N LYS A 13 34.82 9.70 -20.03
CA LYS A 13 33.87 8.60 -20.32
C LYS A 13 32.56 9.17 -20.90
N PRO A 14 31.89 8.49 -21.85
CA PRO A 14 30.71 9.01 -22.54
C PRO A 14 29.59 9.46 -21.58
N LEU A 15 29.40 8.71 -20.49
CA LEU A 15 28.44 9.06 -19.42
C LEU A 15 28.79 10.39 -18.72
N THR A 16 30.07 10.66 -18.49
CA THR A 16 30.53 11.91 -17.87
C THR A 16 30.29 13.11 -18.79
N ARG A 17 30.49 12.94 -20.11
CA ARG A 17 30.18 13.99 -21.10
C ARG A 17 28.67 14.29 -21.14
N LEU A 18 27.83 13.26 -21.16
CA LEU A 18 26.37 13.40 -21.11
C LEU A 18 25.92 14.11 -19.84
N ASN A 19 26.43 13.69 -18.67
CA ASN A 19 26.08 14.31 -17.39
C ASN A 19 26.46 15.80 -17.36
N ASN A 20 27.67 16.15 -17.80
CA ASN A 20 28.15 17.53 -17.85
C ASN A 20 27.35 18.38 -18.84
N TYR A 21 26.95 17.79 -19.97
CA TYR A 21 26.10 18.44 -20.96
C TYR A 21 24.72 18.73 -20.36
N VAL A 22 24.03 17.72 -19.84
CA VAL A 22 22.67 17.85 -19.29
C VAL A 22 22.64 18.82 -18.10
N ALA A 23 23.66 18.80 -17.23
CA ALA A 23 23.76 19.72 -16.09
C ALA A 23 23.76 21.20 -16.52
N ARG A 24 24.32 21.53 -17.69
CA ARG A 24 24.36 22.90 -18.23
C ARG A 24 23.08 23.30 -18.98
N THR A 25 22.26 22.34 -19.38
CA THR A 25 20.99 22.60 -20.09
C THR A 25 19.93 23.20 -19.16
N ARG A 26 18.82 23.67 -19.77
CA ARG A 26 17.64 24.14 -19.02
C ARG A 26 17.07 23.07 -18.09
N VAL A 27 17.13 21.79 -18.48
CA VAL A 27 16.69 20.66 -17.66
C VAL A 27 17.56 20.55 -16.41
N GLY A 28 18.90 20.53 -16.55
CA GLY A 28 19.79 20.43 -15.39
C GLY A 28 19.66 21.59 -14.40
N LYS A 29 19.43 22.80 -14.91
CA LYS A 29 19.15 23.99 -14.08
C LYS A 29 17.79 23.91 -13.39
N ARG A 30 16.72 23.49 -14.10
CA ARG A 30 15.36 23.36 -13.55
C ARG A 30 15.31 22.36 -12.38
N PHE A 31 15.98 21.22 -12.52
CA PHE A 31 16.02 20.17 -11.51
C PHE A 31 17.12 20.37 -10.45
N LYS A 32 17.90 21.47 -10.54
CA LYS A 32 18.98 21.79 -9.60
C LYS A 32 20.02 20.67 -9.46
N LEU A 33 20.37 20.00 -10.56
CA LEU A 33 21.27 18.82 -10.55
C LEU A 33 22.62 19.12 -9.88
N ALA A 34 23.23 20.25 -10.25
CA ALA A 34 24.53 20.66 -9.70
C ALA A 34 24.44 21.03 -8.21
N GLU A 35 23.40 21.78 -7.81
CA GLU A 35 23.19 22.20 -6.42
C GLU A 35 22.90 21.02 -5.49
N ARG A 36 22.20 20.00 -5.99
CA ARG A 36 21.85 18.78 -5.23
C ARG A 36 22.91 17.68 -5.31
N ASN A 37 24.08 17.96 -5.92
CA ASN A 37 25.17 17.00 -6.11
C ASN A 37 24.70 15.69 -6.77
N SER A 38 23.85 15.78 -7.80
CA SER A 38 23.34 14.64 -8.56
C SER A 38 23.64 14.78 -10.05
N THR A 39 23.54 13.66 -10.79
CA THR A 39 23.78 13.62 -12.23
C THR A 39 22.60 12.96 -12.95
N PHE A 40 22.37 13.33 -14.21
CA PHE A 40 21.27 12.80 -15.01
C PHE A 40 21.22 11.26 -15.05
N THR A 41 22.36 10.61 -15.25
CA THR A 41 22.46 9.14 -15.26
C THR A 41 22.21 8.52 -13.87
N THR A 42 22.55 9.23 -12.80
CA THR A 42 22.25 8.77 -11.43
C THR A 42 20.76 8.85 -11.15
N GLU A 43 20.09 9.92 -11.57
CA GLU A 43 18.63 10.07 -11.45
C GLU A 43 17.88 9.00 -12.25
N LEU A 44 18.33 8.70 -13.48
CA LEU A 44 17.70 7.64 -14.29
C LEU A 44 17.87 6.26 -13.62
N ARG A 45 19.06 5.98 -13.08
CA ARG A 45 19.34 4.73 -12.36
C ARG A 45 18.54 4.64 -11.05
N ALA A 46 18.44 5.74 -10.31
CA ALA A 46 17.63 5.85 -9.11
C ALA A 46 16.14 5.61 -9.41
N GLY A 47 15.60 6.25 -10.45
CA GLY A 47 14.22 6.06 -10.87
C GLY A 47 13.93 4.62 -11.33
N THR A 48 14.89 4.01 -12.02
CA THR A 48 14.82 2.58 -12.36
C THR A 48 14.76 1.73 -11.09
N ALA A 49 15.62 1.97 -10.11
CA ALA A 49 15.62 1.22 -8.85
C ALA A 49 14.32 1.41 -8.05
N THR A 50 13.79 2.64 -7.99
CA THR A 50 12.49 2.93 -7.37
C THR A 50 11.36 2.20 -8.09
N PHE A 51 11.29 2.27 -9.42
CA PHE A 51 10.25 1.57 -10.17
C PHE A 51 10.34 0.05 -9.95
N LEU A 52 11.54 -0.52 -10.04
CA LEU A 52 11.74 -1.95 -9.86
C LEU A 52 11.38 -2.43 -8.45
N THR A 53 11.46 -1.57 -7.44
CA THR A 53 11.08 -1.94 -6.07
C THR A 53 9.60 -1.78 -5.79
N MET A 54 8.91 -0.88 -6.50
CA MET A 54 7.47 -0.66 -6.37
C MET A 54 6.62 -1.41 -7.41
N ALA A 55 7.20 -1.98 -8.46
CA ALA A 55 6.49 -2.58 -9.60
C ALA A 55 5.44 -3.63 -9.21
N TYR A 56 5.65 -4.29 -8.05
CA TYR A 56 4.70 -5.24 -7.50
C TYR A 56 3.30 -4.63 -7.31
N ILE A 57 3.20 -3.32 -7.06
CA ILE A 57 1.94 -2.62 -6.79
C ILE A 57 0.91 -2.77 -7.92
N LEU A 58 1.39 -2.93 -9.15
CA LEU A 58 0.54 -3.10 -10.33
C LEU A 58 -0.37 -4.33 -10.18
N ALA A 59 0.14 -5.41 -9.59
CA ALA A 59 -0.64 -6.60 -9.31
C ALA A 59 -1.38 -6.51 -7.96
N VAL A 60 -0.72 -6.00 -6.92
CA VAL A 60 -1.26 -6.03 -5.55
C VAL A 60 -2.46 -5.12 -5.37
N ASN A 61 -2.38 -3.90 -5.87
CA ASN A 61 -3.46 -2.94 -5.70
C ASN A 61 -4.75 -3.47 -6.34
N ALA A 62 -4.64 -3.99 -7.57
CA ALA A 62 -5.74 -4.61 -8.28
C ALA A 62 -6.29 -5.83 -7.52
N SER A 63 -5.43 -6.72 -7.03
CA SER A 63 -5.84 -7.91 -6.27
C SER A 63 -6.63 -7.55 -5.00
N ILE A 64 -6.14 -6.60 -4.20
CA ILE A 64 -6.81 -6.18 -2.96
C ILE A 64 -8.14 -5.48 -3.25
N LEU A 65 -8.22 -4.61 -4.26
CA LEU A 65 -9.46 -3.91 -4.60
C LEU A 65 -10.50 -4.84 -5.25
N THR A 66 -10.07 -5.84 -6.01
CA THR A 66 -10.99 -6.85 -6.56
C THR A 66 -11.66 -7.66 -5.44
N ASP A 67 -10.98 -7.94 -4.32
CA ASP A 67 -11.57 -8.63 -3.16
C ASP A 67 -12.73 -7.85 -2.54
N SER A 68 -12.79 -6.54 -2.71
CA SER A 68 -13.94 -5.74 -2.26
C SER A 68 -15.17 -5.92 -3.17
N GLY A 69 -15.07 -6.70 -4.25
CA GLY A 69 -16.09 -6.84 -5.29
C GLY A 69 -16.13 -5.71 -6.32
N GLY A 70 -15.34 -4.66 -6.15
CA GLY A 70 -15.32 -3.51 -7.04
C GLY A 70 -16.72 -2.93 -7.35
N THR A 71 -16.95 -2.62 -8.62
CA THR A 71 -18.26 -2.18 -9.15
C THR A 71 -19.22 -3.33 -9.47
N CYS A 72 -18.83 -4.59 -9.29
CA CYS A 72 -19.67 -5.76 -9.55
C CYS A 72 -20.82 -5.85 -8.54
N SER A 73 -21.95 -6.38 -8.98
CA SER A 73 -23.15 -6.57 -8.17
C SER A 73 -23.88 -7.85 -8.54
N VAL A 74 -25.00 -8.14 -7.87
CA VAL A 74 -25.82 -9.33 -8.14
C VAL A 74 -26.35 -9.36 -9.58
N SER A 75 -26.44 -8.20 -10.27
CA SER A 75 -26.86 -8.15 -11.68
C SER A 75 -25.85 -8.79 -12.64
N ASP A 76 -24.60 -8.93 -12.23
CA ASP A 76 -23.53 -9.54 -13.05
C ASP A 76 -23.51 -11.07 -12.90
N CYS A 77 -24.29 -11.60 -11.95
CA CYS A 77 -24.45 -13.03 -11.77
C CYS A 77 -25.38 -13.62 -12.85
N ILE A 78 -25.02 -14.79 -13.36
CA ILE A 78 -25.85 -15.53 -14.31
C ILE A 78 -26.78 -16.51 -13.57
N PRO A 79 -28.01 -16.76 -14.07
CA PRO A 79 -28.86 -17.80 -13.51
C PRO A 79 -28.20 -19.18 -13.70
N LEU A 80 -28.34 -20.07 -12.72
CA LEU A 80 -27.75 -21.41 -12.74
C LEU A 80 -28.84 -22.46 -12.55
N CYS A 81 -28.62 -23.68 -13.05
CA CYS A 81 -29.48 -24.81 -12.73
C CYS A 81 -29.13 -25.37 -11.35
N SER A 82 -30.09 -26.04 -10.69
CA SER A 82 -29.86 -26.74 -9.42
C SER A 82 -28.79 -27.84 -9.53
N ASP A 83 -28.57 -28.36 -10.73
CA ASP A 83 -27.39 -29.15 -11.07
C ASP A 83 -26.42 -28.29 -11.91
N PRO A 84 -25.21 -27.97 -11.40
CA PRO A 84 -24.26 -27.11 -12.10
C PRO A 84 -23.69 -27.73 -13.39
N THR A 85 -23.88 -29.03 -13.62
CA THR A 85 -23.46 -29.70 -14.85
C THR A 85 -24.46 -29.54 -16.01
N VAL A 86 -25.66 -29.04 -15.71
CA VAL A 86 -26.75 -28.90 -16.68
C VAL A 86 -26.89 -27.43 -17.11
N PRO A 87 -26.83 -27.12 -18.43
CA PRO A 87 -27.03 -25.75 -18.91
C PRO A 87 -28.46 -25.28 -18.63
N VAL A 88 -28.61 -23.99 -18.34
CA VAL A 88 -29.89 -23.36 -17.93
C VAL A 88 -31.02 -23.64 -18.93
N SER A 89 -30.69 -23.72 -20.23
CA SER A 89 -31.63 -24.04 -21.30
C SER A 89 -32.28 -25.42 -21.18
N SER A 90 -31.60 -26.38 -20.54
CA SER A 90 -32.07 -27.75 -20.34
C SER A 90 -32.64 -27.99 -18.93
N CYS A 91 -32.55 -26.99 -18.05
CA CYS A 91 -32.95 -27.09 -16.65
C CYS A 91 -34.48 -27.18 -16.46
N THR A 92 -35.26 -26.64 -17.40
CA THR A 92 -36.73 -26.58 -17.36
C THR A 92 -37.42 -27.84 -17.88
N GLY A 93 -36.68 -28.84 -18.40
CA GLY A 93 -37.23 -30.01 -19.08
C GLY A 93 -37.19 -31.33 -18.29
N SER A 94 -36.50 -31.39 -17.16
CA SER A 94 -36.29 -32.64 -16.39
C SER A 94 -36.94 -32.57 -15.01
N THR A 95 -37.64 -33.64 -14.61
CA THR A 95 -38.30 -33.75 -13.30
C THR A 95 -37.28 -33.65 -12.17
N GLY A 96 -37.32 -32.55 -11.42
CA GLY A 96 -36.50 -32.34 -10.21
C GLY A 96 -35.43 -31.25 -10.33
N LEU A 97 -35.22 -30.67 -11.52
CA LEU A 97 -34.30 -29.55 -11.71
C LEU A 97 -35.04 -28.20 -11.63
N ARG A 98 -34.41 -27.20 -11.02
CA ARG A 98 -34.94 -25.84 -10.91
C ARG A 98 -33.89 -24.80 -11.27
N VAL A 99 -34.32 -23.73 -11.93
CA VAL A 99 -33.46 -22.56 -12.18
C VAL A 99 -33.34 -21.76 -10.89
N ILE A 100 -32.11 -21.54 -10.45
CA ILE A 100 -31.76 -20.69 -9.31
C ILE A 100 -31.48 -19.30 -9.86
N GLN A 101 -32.32 -18.34 -9.48
CA GLN A 101 -32.10 -16.93 -9.77
C GLN A 101 -30.98 -16.42 -8.86
N PRO A 102 -30.08 -15.55 -9.38
CA PRO A 102 -28.99 -15.02 -8.58
C PRO A 102 -29.52 -14.11 -7.47
N ASP A 103 -29.05 -14.37 -6.26
CA ASP A 103 -29.25 -13.56 -5.06
C ASP A 103 -27.89 -13.07 -4.53
N GLU A 104 -27.86 -12.35 -3.41
CA GLU A 104 -26.62 -11.86 -2.79
C GLU A 104 -25.60 -12.97 -2.49
N SER A 105 -26.06 -14.23 -2.37
CA SER A 105 -25.17 -15.37 -2.18
C SER A 105 -24.25 -15.65 -3.38
N CYS A 106 -24.62 -15.19 -4.58
CA CYS A 106 -23.86 -15.43 -5.82
C CYS A 106 -22.44 -14.83 -5.81
N LYS A 107 -22.17 -13.88 -4.91
CA LYS A 107 -20.87 -13.21 -4.75
C LYS A 107 -19.85 -14.04 -3.99
N PHE A 108 -20.29 -15.06 -3.27
CA PHE A 108 -19.47 -15.82 -2.32
C PHE A 108 -19.32 -17.27 -2.74
N ASP A 109 -18.38 -17.98 -2.14
CA ASP A 109 -18.04 -19.33 -2.56
C ASP A 109 -19.19 -20.33 -2.34
N PRO A 110 -19.52 -21.17 -3.36
CA PRO A 110 -18.92 -21.21 -4.70
C PRO A 110 -19.34 -20.01 -5.58
N VAL A 111 -18.38 -19.20 -6.02
CA VAL A 111 -18.65 -17.94 -6.71
C VAL A 111 -19.31 -18.17 -8.06
N ASN A 112 -20.36 -17.39 -8.36
CA ASN A 112 -21.06 -17.46 -9.63
C ASN A 112 -20.13 -17.14 -10.82
N PRO A 113 -20.16 -17.91 -11.93
CA PRO A 113 -19.28 -17.67 -13.08
C PRO A 113 -19.38 -16.26 -13.65
N GLY A 114 -20.61 -15.70 -13.74
CA GLY A 114 -20.81 -14.32 -14.23
C GLY A 114 -20.16 -13.27 -13.34
N TYR A 115 -20.30 -13.44 -12.02
CA TYR A 115 -19.62 -12.57 -11.05
C TYR A 115 -18.10 -12.69 -11.13
N SER A 116 -17.58 -13.91 -11.28
CA SER A 116 -16.14 -14.14 -11.43
C SER A 116 -15.56 -13.46 -12.67
N SER A 117 -16.29 -13.49 -13.80
CA SER A 117 -15.89 -12.77 -15.01
C SER A 117 -15.91 -11.25 -14.82
N CYS A 118 -16.87 -10.73 -14.06
CA CYS A 118 -16.89 -9.32 -13.68
C CYS A 118 -15.67 -8.94 -12.82
N LEU A 119 -15.31 -9.76 -11.82
CA LEU A 119 -14.12 -9.54 -10.99
C LEU A 119 -12.83 -9.53 -11.81
N GLU A 120 -12.69 -10.45 -12.77
CA GLU A 120 -11.54 -10.47 -13.68
C GLU A 120 -11.44 -9.20 -14.53
N LYS A 121 -12.58 -8.70 -15.03
CA LYS A 121 -12.65 -7.45 -15.78
C LYS A 121 -12.24 -6.25 -14.92
N ILE A 122 -12.76 -6.18 -13.69
CA ILE A 122 -12.38 -5.15 -12.73
C ILE A 122 -10.89 -5.21 -12.40
N ARG A 123 -10.35 -6.41 -12.17
CA ARG A 123 -8.92 -6.59 -11.90
C ARG A 123 -8.06 -5.99 -13.00
N LYS A 124 -8.43 -6.20 -14.28
CA LYS A 124 -7.75 -5.61 -15.44
C LYS A 124 -7.89 -4.08 -15.46
N ASP A 125 -9.10 -3.56 -15.26
CA ASP A 125 -9.36 -2.12 -15.17
C ASP A 125 -8.51 -1.45 -14.08
N LEU A 126 -8.38 -2.10 -12.92
CA LEU A 126 -7.63 -1.58 -11.77
C LEU A 126 -6.12 -1.55 -12.01
N ILE A 127 -5.56 -2.49 -12.76
CA ILE A 127 -4.14 -2.42 -13.16
C ILE A 127 -3.92 -1.15 -13.99
N VAL A 128 -4.78 -0.91 -14.98
CA VAL A 128 -4.71 0.27 -15.84
C VAL A 128 -4.92 1.56 -15.02
N ALA A 129 -5.89 1.58 -14.10
CA ALA A 129 -6.13 2.70 -13.19
C ALA A 129 -4.91 2.98 -12.29
N THR A 130 -4.26 1.93 -11.78
CA THR A 130 -3.03 2.02 -10.98
C THR A 130 -1.90 2.65 -11.79
N VAL A 131 -1.68 2.17 -13.01
CA VAL A 131 -0.66 2.70 -13.92
C VAL A 131 -0.92 4.18 -14.24
N ALA A 132 -2.15 4.50 -14.66
CA ALA A 132 -2.53 5.85 -15.07
C ALA A 132 -2.43 6.87 -13.94
N SER A 133 -2.96 6.52 -12.76
CA SER A 133 -2.92 7.39 -11.58
C SER A 133 -1.48 7.60 -11.06
N SER A 134 -0.67 6.54 -11.02
CA SER A 134 0.74 6.61 -10.61
C SER A 134 1.59 7.40 -11.61
N LEU A 135 1.33 7.24 -12.91
CA LEU A 135 1.97 8.02 -13.98
C LEU A 135 1.74 9.52 -13.75
N ILE A 136 0.47 9.93 -13.61
CA ILE A 136 0.10 11.33 -13.43
C ILE A 136 0.69 11.88 -12.13
N GLY A 137 0.56 11.13 -11.03
CA GLY A 137 1.11 11.55 -9.74
C GLY A 137 2.63 11.70 -9.73
N CYS A 138 3.36 10.76 -10.33
CA CYS A 138 4.81 10.85 -10.47
C CYS A 138 5.24 12.00 -11.39
N VAL A 139 4.48 12.29 -12.46
CA VAL A 139 4.74 13.46 -13.32
C VAL A 139 4.58 14.76 -12.53
N ILE A 140 3.50 14.91 -11.76
CA ILE A 140 3.25 16.13 -10.99
C ILE A 140 4.32 16.30 -9.91
N MET A 141 4.66 15.24 -9.17
CA MET A 141 5.68 15.27 -8.12
C MET A 141 7.06 15.60 -8.70
N GLY A 142 7.41 14.96 -9.81
CA GLY A 142 8.67 15.21 -10.49
C GLY A 142 8.78 16.63 -11.04
N ALA A 143 7.75 17.11 -11.75
CA ALA A 143 7.80 18.39 -12.46
C ALA A 143 7.62 19.62 -11.55
N PHE A 144 6.79 19.53 -10.51
CA PHE A 144 6.42 20.66 -9.66
C PHE A 144 7.14 20.65 -8.31
N ALA A 145 7.11 19.54 -7.57
CA ALA A 145 7.77 19.45 -6.26
C ALA A 145 9.29 19.25 -6.40
N ASN A 146 9.74 18.71 -7.53
CA ASN A 146 11.14 18.38 -7.79
C ASN A 146 11.72 17.46 -6.69
N LEU A 147 10.97 16.46 -6.24
CA LEU A 147 11.42 15.49 -5.23
C LEU A 147 11.56 14.09 -5.83
N PRO A 148 12.52 13.26 -5.37
CA PRO A 148 12.77 11.92 -5.90
C PRO A 148 11.76 10.89 -5.37
N LEU A 149 10.47 11.25 -5.31
CA LEU A 149 9.42 10.47 -4.68
C LEU A 149 8.45 9.96 -5.75
N ALA A 150 8.23 8.66 -5.77
CA ALA A 150 7.20 8.04 -6.58
C ALA A 150 5.86 8.06 -5.85
N LEU A 151 4.77 8.26 -6.60
CA LEU A 151 3.41 8.20 -6.10
C LEU A 151 2.69 7.02 -6.74
N ALA A 152 1.98 6.26 -5.90
CA ALA A 152 1.16 5.13 -6.33
C ALA A 152 0.06 4.85 -5.28
N PRO A 153 -0.99 4.08 -5.61
CA PRO A 153 -2.04 3.71 -4.66
C PRO A 153 -1.50 3.19 -3.32
N GLY A 154 -1.81 3.86 -2.21
CA GLY A 154 -1.27 3.54 -0.89
C GLY A 154 -1.72 2.16 -0.42
N MET A 155 -0.82 1.22 -0.17
CA MET A 155 -1.25 -0.15 0.15
C MET A 155 -1.99 -0.27 1.48
N GLY A 156 -1.65 0.59 2.44
CA GLY A 156 -2.37 0.64 3.70
C GLY A 156 -3.80 1.15 3.52
N THR A 157 -3.95 2.32 2.91
CA THR A 157 -5.27 2.94 2.62
C THR A 157 -6.10 2.07 1.68
N ASN A 158 -5.46 1.33 0.79
CA ASN A 158 -6.09 0.37 -0.10
C ASN A 158 -6.74 -0.81 0.63
N ALA A 159 -6.00 -1.44 1.55
CA ALA A 159 -6.55 -2.54 2.35
C ALA A 159 -7.67 -2.04 3.29
N TYR A 160 -7.52 -0.84 3.88
CA TYR A 160 -8.60 -0.21 4.64
C TYR A 160 -9.84 0.04 3.78
N PHE A 161 -9.66 0.58 2.56
CA PHE A 161 -10.73 0.78 1.59
C PHE A 161 -11.45 -0.53 1.27
N ALA A 162 -10.71 -1.57 0.90
CA ALA A 162 -11.28 -2.83 0.43
C ALA A 162 -11.98 -3.61 1.55
N TYR A 163 -11.34 -3.73 2.71
CA TYR A 163 -11.78 -4.68 3.73
C TYR A 163 -12.55 -4.04 4.88
N THR A 164 -12.29 -2.77 5.20
CA THR A 164 -12.99 -2.09 6.31
C THR A 164 -14.18 -1.26 5.82
N VAL A 165 -14.01 -0.49 4.74
CA VAL A 165 -15.06 0.40 4.25
C VAL A 165 -16.05 -0.33 3.35
N VAL A 166 -15.54 -0.97 2.29
CA VAL A 166 -16.37 -1.69 1.32
C VAL A 166 -16.69 -3.10 1.81
N GLY A 167 -15.74 -3.75 2.48
CA GLY A 167 -15.87 -5.14 2.91
C GLY A 167 -15.68 -6.13 1.77
N PHE A 168 -15.40 -7.39 2.13
CA PHE A 168 -15.20 -8.46 1.17
C PHE A 168 -16.45 -8.67 0.31
N HIS A 169 -16.32 -8.58 -1.01
CA HIS A 169 -17.42 -8.55 -1.99
C HIS A 169 -18.56 -7.57 -1.67
N GLY A 170 -18.25 -6.44 -1.03
CA GLY A 170 -19.23 -5.41 -0.70
C GLY A 170 -20.08 -5.74 0.53
N SER A 171 -19.58 -6.58 1.44
CA SER A 171 -20.26 -6.92 2.70
C SER A 171 -20.34 -5.76 3.71
N GLY A 172 -19.64 -4.66 3.47
CA GLY A 172 -19.62 -3.47 4.32
C GLY A 172 -20.82 -2.54 4.12
N ASN A 173 -20.90 -1.51 4.95
CA ASN A 173 -22.00 -0.53 4.91
C ASN A 173 -21.91 0.46 3.74
N VAL A 174 -20.73 0.57 3.11
CA VAL A 174 -20.46 1.52 2.05
C VAL A 174 -20.16 0.76 0.75
N SER A 175 -20.90 1.06 -0.32
CA SER A 175 -20.58 0.47 -1.63
C SER A 175 -19.27 1.03 -2.18
N TYR A 176 -18.58 0.26 -3.03
CA TYR A 176 -17.36 0.68 -3.72
C TYR A 176 -17.47 2.07 -4.37
N LYS A 177 -18.55 2.31 -5.09
CA LYS A 177 -18.82 3.59 -5.78
C LYS A 177 -18.97 4.78 -4.81
N SER A 178 -19.55 4.54 -3.64
CA SER A 178 -19.66 5.56 -2.59
C SER A 178 -18.34 5.75 -1.85
N ALA A 179 -17.55 4.70 -1.64
CA ALA A 179 -16.22 4.80 -1.07
C ALA A 179 -15.29 5.61 -1.99
N LEU A 180 -15.32 5.38 -3.31
CA LEU A 180 -14.59 6.21 -4.29
C LEU A 180 -15.03 7.68 -4.25
N ALA A 181 -16.34 7.95 -4.09
CA ALA A 181 -16.83 9.32 -3.94
C ALA A 181 -16.33 9.99 -2.66
N ALA A 182 -16.19 9.24 -1.55
CA ALA A 182 -15.56 9.75 -0.34
C ALA A 182 -14.08 10.10 -0.58
N VAL A 183 -13.31 9.21 -1.22
CA VAL A 183 -11.90 9.46 -1.57
C VAL A 183 -11.75 10.66 -2.53
N PHE A 184 -12.67 10.83 -3.47
CA PHE A 184 -12.68 12.00 -4.35
C PHE A 184 -12.89 13.30 -3.56
N ILE A 185 -13.88 13.34 -2.66
CA ILE A 185 -14.15 14.51 -1.82
C ILE A 185 -12.97 14.79 -0.88
N GLU A 186 -12.40 13.75 -0.29
CA GLU A 186 -11.17 13.82 0.51
C GLU A 186 -10.04 14.49 -0.28
N GLY A 187 -9.73 14.00 -1.49
CA GLY A 187 -8.69 14.57 -2.34
C GLY A 187 -8.92 16.05 -2.64
N VAL A 188 -10.18 16.46 -2.88
CA VAL A 188 -10.55 17.87 -3.09
C VAL A 188 -10.36 18.69 -1.82
N ILE A 189 -10.77 18.17 -0.65
CA ILE A 189 -10.55 18.82 0.65
C ILE A 189 -9.05 19.02 0.88
N PHE A 190 -8.23 18.00 0.64
CA PHE A 190 -6.78 18.09 0.78
C PHE A 190 -6.12 19.03 -0.19
N LEU A 191 -6.63 19.10 -1.42
CA LEU A 191 -6.13 20.05 -2.39
C LEU A 191 -6.36 21.48 -1.89
N GLY A 192 -7.55 21.76 -1.35
CA GLY A 192 -7.89 23.04 -0.73
C GLY A 192 -7.04 23.37 0.51
N ILE A 193 -6.91 22.42 1.45
CA ILE A 193 -6.12 22.58 2.67
C ILE A 193 -4.62 22.77 2.36
N SER A 194 -4.09 22.05 1.36
CA SER A 194 -2.71 22.18 0.89
C SER A 194 -2.46 23.53 0.21
N ALA A 195 -3.41 24.01 -0.60
CA ALA A 195 -3.33 25.32 -1.24
C ALA A 195 -3.28 26.49 -0.23
N ILE A 196 -3.98 26.36 0.90
CA ILE A 196 -3.95 27.34 2.01
C ILE A 196 -2.69 27.18 2.88
N GLY A 197 -1.94 26.09 2.72
CA GLY A 197 -0.75 25.78 3.53
C GLY A 197 -1.06 25.27 4.93
N LEU A 198 -2.32 24.87 5.20
CA LEU A 198 -2.75 24.38 6.50
C LEU A 198 -2.35 22.91 6.73
N ARG A 199 -2.08 22.14 5.66
CA ARG A 199 -1.77 20.70 5.76
C ARG A 199 -0.50 20.42 6.58
N ALA A 200 0.54 21.23 6.41
CA ALA A 200 1.77 21.13 7.19
C ALA A 200 1.55 21.46 8.69
N LYS A 201 0.57 22.30 9.03
CA LYS A 201 0.21 22.58 10.43
C LYS A 201 -0.58 21.43 11.04
N LEU A 202 -1.53 20.85 10.29
CA LEU A 202 -2.28 19.66 10.72
C LEU A 202 -1.36 18.47 10.98
N ALA A 203 -0.37 18.26 10.11
CA ALA A 203 0.69 17.28 10.27
C ALA A 203 1.49 17.42 11.59
N LYS A 204 1.61 18.65 12.12
CA LYS A 204 2.30 18.94 13.38
C LYS A 204 1.42 18.73 14.62
N LEU A 205 0.09 18.59 14.46
CA LEU A 205 -0.82 18.26 15.57
C LEU A 205 -0.73 16.80 16.00
N VAL A 206 -0.22 15.94 15.11
CA VAL A 206 -0.07 14.51 15.37
C VAL A 206 1.12 14.29 16.30
N PRO A 207 0.95 13.55 17.40
CA PRO A 207 2.05 13.20 18.28
C PRO A 207 3.20 12.51 17.52
N LYS A 208 4.44 12.99 17.74
CA LYS A 208 5.66 12.40 17.17
C LYS A 208 5.74 10.87 17.31
N PRO A 209 5.47 10.24 18.49
CA PRO A 209 5.56 8.78 18.61
C PRO A 209 4.56 8.04 17.72
N VAL A 210 3.33 8.55 17.61
CA VAL A 210 2.31 7.98 16.72
C VAL A 210 2.75 8.16 15.27
N ARG A 211 3.10 9.38 14.85
CA ARG A 211 3.53 9.66 13.46
C ARG A 211 4.67 8.75 12.97
N ILE A 212 5.66 8.49 13.83
CA ILE A 212 6.80 7.62 13.50
C ILE A 212 6.35 6.15 13.44
N SER A 213 5.67 5.67 14.50
CA SER A 213 5.22 4.27 14.60
C SER A 213 4.15 3.89 13.58
N SER A 214 3.34 4.84 13.08
CA SER A 214 2.34 4.60 12.04
C SER A 214 2.93 3.91 10.82
N SER A 215 4.11 4.36 10.35
CA SER A 215 4.79 3.75 9.20
C SER A 215 5.14 2.27 9.43
N ALA A 216 5.68 1.94 10.59
CA ALA A 216 6.03 0.56 10.94
C ALA A 216 4.77 -0.29 11.22
N GLY A 217 3.71 0.29 11.77
CA GLY A 217 2.43 -0.38 11.97
C GLY A 217 1.76 -0.74 10.65
N ILE A 218 1.80 0.17 9.66
CA ILE A 218 1.37 -0.10 8.29
C ILE A 218 2.23 -1.22 7.69
N GLY A 219 3.54 -1.18 7.87
CA GLY A 219 4.45 -2.26 7.46
C GLY A 219 4.12 -3.63 8.07
N LEU A 220 3.82 -3.68 9.37
CA LEU A 220 3.37 -4.91 10.05
C LEU A 220 2.03 -5.41 9.49
N PHE A 221 1.11 -4.50 9.21
CA PHE A 221 -0.18 -4.84 8.60
C PHE A 221 -0.01 -5.41 7.19
N LEU A 222 0.84 -4.82 6.35
CA LEU A 222 1.16 -5.35 5.02
C LEU A 222 1.86 -6.71 5.08
N ALA A 223 2.80 -6.88 6.02
CA ALA A 223 3.43 -8.18 6.24
C ALA A 223 2.39 -9.23 6.67
N PHE A 224 1.43 -8.86 7.53
CA PHE A 224 0.34 -9.74 7.92
C PHE A 224 -0.54 -10.15 6.72
N ILE A 225 -0.90 -9.21 5.84
CA ILE A 225 -1.60 -9.51 4.57
C ILE A 225 -0.76 -10.46 3.70
N GLY A 226 0.55 -10.22 3.57
CA GLY A 226 1.46 -11.06 2.79
C GLY A 226 1.66 -12.48 3.32
N LEU A 227 1.36 -12.70 4.61
CA LEU A 227 1.38 -14.03 5.23
C LEU A 227 0.07 -14.80 5.04
N GLN A 228 -1.05 -14.12 4.77
CA GLN A 228 -2.36 -14.74 4.61
C GLN A 228 -2.51 -15.47 3.26
N ASN A 229 -3.55 -16.31 3.15
CA ASN A 229 -3.78 -17.13 1.95
C ASN A 229 -4.29 -16.33 0.74
N GLY A 230 -5.18 -15.35 0.97
CA GLY A 230 -5.84 -14.62 -0.12
C GLY A 230 -4.89 -13.75 -0.95
N GLN A 231 -3.99 -13.02 -0.28
CA GLN A 231 -3.12 -12.02 -0.92
C GLN A 231 -1.62 -12.35 -0.83
N GLY A 232 -1.29 -13.50 -0.23
CA GLY A 232 0.05 -13.78 0.24
C GLY A 232 0.51 -15.21 0.00
N ILE A 233 1.51 -15.64 0.77
CA ILE A 233 2.07 -16.99 0.69
C ILE A 233 1.15 -18.04 1.33
N GLY A 234 0.19 -17.64 2.17
CA GLY A 234 -0.71 -18.56 2.86
C GLY A 234 -0.09 -19.30 4.04
N LEU A 235 0.89 -18.70 4.73
CA LEU A 235 1.51 -19.26 5.92
C LEU A 235 0.59 -19.20 7.14
N VAL A 236 -0.20 -18.13 7.28
CA VAL A 236 -1.14 -17.96 8.37
C VAL A 236 -2.59 -18.03 7.88
N GLY A 237 -3.47 -18.52 8.73
CA GLY A 237 -4.90 -18.66 8.46
C GLY A 237 -5.72 -18.52 9.73
N TYR A 238 -7.04 -18.58 9.57
CA TYR A 238 -7.98 -18.39 10.67
C TYR A 238 -8.04 -19.61 11.60
N SER A 239 -8.24 -19.36 12.89
CA SER A 239 -8.58 -20.37 13.89
C SER A 239 -9.63 -19.81 14.85
N SER A 240 -10.71 -20.56 15.11
CA SER A 240 -11.73 -20.14 16.08
C SER A 240 -11.22 -20.09 17.53
N SER A 241 -10.11 -20.77 17.84
CA SER A 241 -9.55 -20.84 19.20
C SER A 241 -8.46 -19.81 19.46
N THR A 242 -7.70 -19.40 18.44
CA THR A 242 -6.51 -18.57 18.59
C THR A 242 -6.50 -17.34 17.67
N LEU A 243 -7.58 -17.12 16.92
CA LEU A 243 -7.74 -16.17 15.82
C LEU A 243 -6.82 -16.47 14.62
N VAL A 244 -5.53 -16.66 14.85
CA VAL A 244 -4.51 -16.98 13.86
C VAL A 244 -3.88 -18.35 14.15
N THR A 245 -3.68 -19.15 13.12
CA THR A 245 -2.98 -20.44 13.17
C THR A 245 -2.05 -20.61 11.96
N LEU A 246 -1.12 -21.56 12.06
CA LEU A 246 -0.34 -22.04 10.93
C LEU A 246 -1.27 -22.67 9.88
N ALA A 247 -1.12 -22.25 8.63
CA ALA A 247 -1.94 -22.66 7.49
C ALA A 247 -1.10 -23.37 6.42
N GLY A 248 -1.37 -23.08 5.14
CA GLY A 248 -0.64 -23.67 4.02
C GLY A 248 -1.04 -25.11 3.73
N CYS A 249 -2.33 -25.46 3.85
CA CYS A 249 -2.82 -26.80 3.52
C CYS A 249 -3.20 -26.91 2.03
N PRO A 250 -3.09 -28.11 1.43
CA PRO A 250 -3.57 -28.37 0.07
C PRO A 250 -5.08 -28.19 -0.03
N SER A 251 -5.61 -27.91 -1.22
CA SER A 251 -7.04 -27.58 -1.43
C SER A 251 -8.00 -28.65 -0.91
N SER A 252 -7.58 -29.91 -0.85
CA SER A 252 -8.34 -31.03 -0.29
C SER A 252 -8.56 -30.96 1.23
N SER A 253 -7.65 -30.29 1.95
CA SER A 253 -7.62 -30.22 3.42
C SER A 253 -8.06 -28.85 3.94
N ARG A 254 -8.67 -28.04 3.06
CA ARG A 254 -9.23 -26.72 3.35
C ARG A 254 -10.73 -26.85 3.65
N ALA A 255 -11.16 -26.25 4.74
CA ALA A 255 -12.57 -26.06 5.05
C ALA A 255 -12.91 -24.57 4.93
N SER A 256 -13.90 -24.27 4.10
CA SER A 256 -14.45 -22.93 4.01
C SER A 256 -15.36 -22.69 5.22
N LEU A 257 -15.27 -21.50 5.82
CA LEU A 257 -15.97 -21.19 7.07
C LEU A 257 -17.31 -20.55 6.78
N ALA A 258 -18.40 -20.99 7.43
CA ALA A 258 -19.70 -20.33 7.28
C ALA A 258 -20.15 -19.70 8.61
N PRO A 259 -20.71 -18.48 8.60
CA PRO A 259 -21.24 -17.85 9.80
C PRO A 259 -22.53 -18.56 10.22
N VAL A 260 -22.51 -19.10 11.42
CA VAL A 260 -23.62 -19.88 12.00
C VAL A 260 -24.06 -19.27 13.33
N MET A 261 -25.36 -19.29 13.57
CA MET A 261 -25.98 -18.94 14.85
C MET A 261 -26.57 -20.19 15.51
N THR A 262 -26.40 -20.28 16.82
CA THR A 262 -27.04 -21.31 17.64
C THR A 262 -28.43 -20.83 18.04
N LEU A 263 -29.47 -21.51 17.57
CA LEU A 263 -30.84 -21.26 18.02
C LEU A 263 -31.01 -21.72 19.48
N ALA A 264 -32.02 -21.18 20.15
CA ALA A 264 -32.33 -21.50 21.55
C ALA A 264 -32.62 -23.01 21.81
N ASN A 265 -32.93 -23.77 20.76
CA ASN A 265 -33.10 -25.23 20.81
C ASN A 265 -31.78 -26.02 20.68
N GLY A 266 -30.62 -25.34 20.67
CA GLY A 266 -29.30 -25.96 20.51
C GLY A 266 -28.96 -26.36 19.07
N THR A 267 -29.85 -26.11 18.10
CA THR A 267 -29.55 -26.35 16.68
C THR A 267 -28.74 -25.20 16.09
N VAL A 268 -27.86 -25.51 15.15
CA VAL A 268 -27.01 -24.54 14.47
C VAL A 268 -27.63 -24.24 13.10
N SER A 269 -27.96 -22.98 12.82
CA SER A 269 -28.36 -22.54 11.48
C SER A 269 -27.36 -21.53 10.95
N LEU A 270 -27.21 -21.45 9.63
CA LEU A 270 -26.54 -20.31 9.00
C LEU A 270 -27.24 -19.02 9.42
N ILE A 271 -26.46 -17.97 9.68
CA ILE A 271 -27.04 -16.64 9.88
C ILE A 271 -27.85 -16.30 8.62
N PRO A 272 -29.06 -15.75 8.70
CA PRO A 272 -29.81 -15.33 7.51
C PRO A 272 -28.96 -14.38 6.65
N GLY A 273 -28.66 -14.77 5.40
CA GLY A 273 -27.75 -14.04 4.50
C GLY A 273 -26.25 -14.35 4.70
N GLY A 274 -25.92 -15.27 5.59
CA GLY A 274 -24.56 -15.74 5.86
C GLY A 274 -24.08 -16.74 4.81
N THR A 275 -23.03 -16.37 4.08
CA THR A 275 -22.39 -17.21 3.06
C THR A 275 -21.10 -17.80 3.58
N VAL A 276 -20.61 -18.84 2.88
CA VAL A 276 -19.32 -19.43 3.21
C VAL A 276 -18.22 -18.40 2.93
N SER A 277 -17.58 -17.92 3.99
CA SER A 277 -16.40 -17.08 3.95
C SER A 277 -15.24 -17.78 3.23
N GLY A 278 -14.54 -17.03 2.37
CA GLY A 278 -13.27 -17.44 1.76
C GLY A 278 -12.13 -17.66 2.78
N GLY A 279 -12.40 -17.46 4.08
CA GLY A 279 -11.52 -17.88 5.16
C GLY A 279 -11.33 -19.39 5.15
N ILE A 280 -10.13 -19.81 4.74
CA ILE A 280 -9.72 -21.21 4.74
C ILE A 280 -9.29 -21.61 6.15
N PHE A 281 -10.07 -22.49 6.78
CA PHE A 281 -9.64 -23.24 7.95
C PHE A 281 -8.88 -24.49 7.51
N CYS A 282 -7.68 -24.66 8.04
CA CYS A 282 -6.83 -25.81 7.77
C CYS A 282 -7.21 -26.98 8.69
N LEU A 283 -7.87 -28.02 8.15
CA LEU A 283 -8.27 -29.20 8.91
C LEU A 283 -7.06 -30.06 9.29
N ARG A 284 -6.21 -30.37 8.31
CA ARG A 284 -5.00 -31.24 8.41
C ARG A 284 -3.94 -30.77 7.39
N ASP A 285 -2.75 -31.37 7.43
CA ASP A 285 -1.69 -31.19 6.42
C ASP A 285 -1.17 -29.75 6.30
N ARG A 286 -0.86 -29.14 7.45
CA ARG A 286 -0.33 -27.78 7.54
C ARG A 286 1.07 -27.71 6.93
N MET A 287 1.36 -26.62 6.22
CA MET A 287 2.60 -26.40 5.46
C MET A 287 2.86 -27.39 4.30
N GLU A 288 1.85 -28.12 3.81
CA GLU A 288 2.02 -29.04 2.68
C GLU A 288 1.60 -28.44 1.32
N SER A 289 1.14 -27.18 1.31
CA SER A 289 0.71 -26.49 0.09
C SER A 289 1.91 -26.18 -0.82
N PRO A 290 1.88 -26.61 -2.10
CA PRO A 290 2.94 -26.29 -3.06
C PRO A 290 3.10 -24.79 -3.31
N THR A 291 2.01 -24.03 -3.33
CA THR A 291 2.03 -22.58 -3.58
C THR A 291 2.71 -21.81 -2.43
N LEU A 292 2.52 -22.27 -1.18
CA LEU A 292 3.23 -21.75 -0.02
C LEU A 292 4.74 -21.87 -0.20
N TRP A 293 5.23 -23.08 -0.46
CA TRP A 293 6.67 -23.34 -0.58
C TRP A 293 7.30 -22.58 -1.74
N LEU A 294 6.59 -22.46 -2.86
CA LEU A 294 7.05 -21.63 -3.96
C LEU A 294 7.17 -20.15 -3.54
N GLY A 295 6.18 -19.63 -2.81
CA GLY A 295 6.25 -18.29 -2.21
C GLY A 295 7.41 -18.13 -1.22
N VAL A 296 7.68 -19.14 -0.38
CA VAL A 296 8.82 -19.15 0.55
C VAL A 296 10.15 -19.12 -0.21
N VAL A 297 10.30 -19.87 -1.31
CA VAL A 297 11.49 -19.77 -2.15
C VAL A 297 11.62 -18.37 -2.75
N GLY A 298 10.53 -17.78 -3.21
CA GLY A 298 10.47 -16.38 -3.63
C GLY A 298 10.97 -15.42 -2.55
N PHE A 299 10.51 -15.58 -1.31
CA PHE A 299 10.98 -14.81 -0.15
C PHE A 299 12.48 -14.94 0.07
N VAL A 300 13.02 -16.17 0.04
CA VAL A 300 14.45 -16.42 0.23
C VAL A 300 15.28 -15.77 -0.87
N ILE A 301 14.84 -15.84 -2.13
CA ILE A 301 15.51 -15.18 -3.26
C ILE A 301 15.58 -13.67 -3.03
N ILE A 302 14.45 -13.04 -2.70
CA ILE A 302 14.41 -11.59 -2.48
C ILE A 302 15.28 -11.22 -1.27
N ALA A 303 15.15 -11.94 -0.16
CA ALA A 303 15.93 -11.70 1.05
C ALA A 303 17.44 -11.80 0.78
N TYR A 304 17.87 -12.83 0.04
CA TYR A 304 19.28 -12.99 -0.33
C TYR A 304 19.75 -11.84 -1.25
N CYS A 305 18.95 -11.46 -2.24
CA CYS A 305 19.24 -10.31 -3.10
C CYS A 305 19.33 -9.00 -2.31
N LEU A 306 18.45 -8.78 -1.32
CA LEU A 306 18.50 -7.61 -0.43
C LEU A 306 19.77 -7.61 0.43
N VAL A 307 20.15 -8.75 1.01
CA VAL A 307 21.40 -8.91 1.79
C VAL A 307 22.63 -8.56 0.94
N LYS A 308 22.63 -8.99 -0.32
CA LYS A 308 23.71 -8.68 -1.27
C LYS A 308 23.60 -7.29 -1.91
N ASN A 309 22.62 -6.48 -1.52
CA ASN A 309 22.32 -5.16 -2.09
C ASN A 309 22.18 -5.19 -3.63
N VAL A 310 21.57 -6.26 -4.16
CA VAL A 310 21.28 -6.38 -5.60
C VAL A 310 20.12 -5.46 -5.95
N LYS A 311 20.25 -4.72 -7.05
CA LYS A 311 19.22 -3.78 -7.52
C LYS A 311 18.00 -4.53 -8.03
N GLY A 312 16.81 -4.04 -7.72
CA GLY A 312 15.56 -4.71 -8.10
C GLY A 312 15.35 -6.05 -7.39
N ALA A 313 15.92 -6.24 -6.19
CA ALA A 313 15.83 -7.49 -5.42
C ALA A 313 14.41 -8.07 -5.34
N MET A 314 13.39 -7.20 -5.18
CA MET A 314 11.98 -7.58 -5.09
C MET A 314 11.47 -8.27 -6.36
N ILE A 315 11.88 -7.81 -7.55
CA ILE A 315 11.41 -8.34 -8.83
C ILE A 315 11.93 -9.74 -9.09
N TYR A 316 13.17 -10.07 -8.70
CA TYR A 316 13.71 -11.40 -8.99
C TYR A 316 12.88 -12.51 -8.35
N GLY A 317 12.41 -12.33 -7.12
CA GLY A 317 11.52 -13.30 -6.49
C GLY A 317 10.15 -13.36 -7.16
N ILE A 318 9.55 -12.21 -7.48
CA ILE A 318 8.25 -12.16 -8.18
C ILE A 318 8.34 -12.88 -9.52
N VAL A 319 9.35 -12.55 -10.33
CA VAL A 319 9.56 -13.14 -11.65
C VAL A 319 9.82 -14.64 -11.53
N PHE A 320 10.64 -15.07 -10.56
CA PHE A 320 10.90 -16.49 -10.34
C PHE A 320 9.63 -17.27 -10.00
N VAL A 321 8.86 -16.81 -9.01
CA VAL A 321 7.62 -17.45 -8.59
C VAL A 321 6.59 -17.43 -9.72
N THR A 322 6.44 -16.29 -10.39
CA THR A 322 5.48 -16.11 -11.49
C THR A 322 5.83 -17.00 -12.68
N ALA A 323 7.10 -17.07 -13.09
CA ALA A 323 7.54 -17.90 -14.20
C ALA A 323 7.27 -19.40 -13.95
N ILE A 324 7.50 -19.88 -12.73
CA ILE A 324 7.16 -21.27 -12.35
C ILE A 324 5.64 -21.47 -12.33
N SER A 325 4.88 -20.45 -11.94
CA SER A 325 3.42 -20.52 -11.86
C SER A 325 2.72 -20.43 -13.23
N TRP A 326 3.44 -20.08 -14.31
CA TRP A 326 2.87 -20.06 -15.66
C TRP A 326 2.77 -21.44 -16.32
N PHE A 327 3.49 -22.46 -15.80
CA PHE A 327 3.40 -23.82 -16.32
C PHE A 327 2.06 -24.45 -15.92
N ARG A 328 1.20 -24.77 -16.90
CA ARG A 328 -0.17 -25.30 -16.69
C ARG A 328 -0.22 -26.67 -16.02
N ASP A 329 0.75 -27.54 -16.31
CA ASP A 329 0.77 -28.92 -15.82
C ASP A 329 1.27 -29.07 -14.37
N THR A 330 1.28 -27.98 -13.60
CA THR A 330 1.83 -27.97 -12.24
C THR A 330 0.77 -27.63 -11.20
N LYS A 331 0.94 -28.14 -9.96
CA LYS A 331 0.04 -27.84 -8.82
C LYS A 331 0.10 -26.39 -8.34
N VAL A 332 1.00 -25.58 -8.90
CA VAL A 332 1.25 -24.17 -8.56
C VAL A 332 0.83 -23.23 -9.69
N THR A 333 0.04 -23.72 -10.64
CA THR A 333 -0.31 -22.95 -11.83
C THR A 333 -1.30 -21.82 -11.53
N VAL A 334 -1.11 -20.68 -12.20
CA VAL A 334 -2.12 -19.60 -12.28
C VAL A 334 -3.20 -19.92 -13.31
N PHE A 335 -2.91 -20.84 -14.24
CA PHE A 335 -3.79 -21.20 -15.35
C PHE A 335 -4.24 -22.67 -15.22
N PRO A 336 -5.09 -22.99 -14.21
CA PRO A 336 -5.61 -24.34 -14.06
C PRO A 336 -6.35 -24.78 -15.32
N ASN A 337 -6.51 -26.10 -15.52
CA ASN A 337 -7.26 -26.66 -16.64
C ASN A 337 -8.77 -26.55 -16.38
N THR A 338 -9.25 -25.32 -16.25
CA THR A 338 -10.64 -24.92 -16.09
C THR A 338 -10.94 -23.82 -17.10
N GLU A 339 -12.22 -23.59 -17.40
CA GLU A 339 -12.65 -22.56 -18.36
C GLU A 339 -12.09 -21.16 -18.01
N ALA A 340 -12.10 -20.79 -16.73
CA ALA A 340 -11.49 -19.54 -16.25
C ALA A 340 -9.96 -19.51 -16.42
N GLY A 341 -9.28 -20.65 -16.24
CA GLY A 341 -7.84 -20.75 -16.47
C GLY A 341 -7.48 -20.66 -17.96
N ASP A 342 -8.34 -21.17 -18.85
CA ASP A 342 -8.18 -21.06 -20.30
C ASP A 342 -8.33 -19.62 -20.79
N THR A 343 -9.38 -18.90 -20.35
CA THR A 343 -9.59 -17.49 -20.71
C THR A 343 -8.47 -16.59 -20.18
N ALA A 344 -8.00 -16.82 -18.95
CA ALA A 344 -6.86 -16.11 -18.38
C ALA A 344 -5.58 -16.38 -19.19
N HIS A 345 -5.37 -17.61 -19.66
CA HIS A 345 -4.21 -17.98 -20.46
C HIS A 345 -4.25 -17.37 -21.88
N GLU A 346 -5.42 -17.30 -22.51
CA GLU A 346 -5.62 -16.60 -23.78
C GLU A 346 -5.34 -15.11 -23.68
N TYR A 347 -5.79 -14.48 -22.59
CA TYR A 347 -5.47 -13.08 -22.31
C TYR A 347 -3.96 -12.89 -22.10
N PHE A 348 -3.31 -13.77 -21.34
CA PHE A 348 -1.85 -13.75 -21.17
C PHE A 348 -1.07 -13.87 -22.49
N LYS A 349 -1.53 -14.69 -23.45
CA LYS A 349 -0.91 -14.82 -24.77
C LYS A 349 -0.90 -13.51 -25.56
N LYS A 350 -1.81 -12.57 -25.26
CA LYS A 350 -1.78 -11.20 -25.77
C LYS A 350 -0.74 -10.40 -24.97
N ILE A 351 0.54 -10.73 -25.15
CA ILE A 351 1.67 -10.19 -24.38
C ILE A 351 1.66 -8.64 -24.33
N VAL A 352 1.21 -8.02 -25.42
CA VAL A 352 1.00 -6.58 -25.52
C VAL A 352 -0.44 -6.32 -25.93
N ASP A 353 -1.20 -5.72 -25.02
CA ASP A 353 -2.56 -5.24 -25.29
C ASP A 353 -2.83 -3.99 -24.43
N VAL A 354 -3.57 -3.04 -25.00
CA VAL A 354 -3.94 -1.80 -24.31
C VAL A 354 -5.38 -1.95 -23.86
N HIS A 355 -5.55 -2.35 -22.60
CA HIS A 355 -6.87 -2.47 -21.97
C HIS A 355 -7.41 -1.08 -21.65
N ALA A 356 -8.59 -0.75 -22.18
CA ALA A 356 -9.31 0.47 -21.81
C ALA A 356 -10.16 0.21 -20.56
N ILE A 357 -10.20 1.18 -19.63
CA ILE A 357 -11.02 1.05 -18.42
C ILE A 357 -12.49 1.11 -18.81
N GLU A 358 -13.26 0.06 -18.50
CA GLU A 358 -14.67 -0.02 -18.88
C GLU A 358 -15.62 0.20 -17.69
N SER A 359 -15.24 -0.23 -16.48
CA SER A 359 -16.16 -0.37 -15.34
C SER A 359 -15.81 0.46 -14.11
N THR A 360 -14.56 0.88 -13.95
CA THR A 360 -14.10 1.60 -12.74
C THR A 360 -13.96 3.11 -12.94
N ALA A 361 -13.64 3.56 -14.15
CA ALA A 361 -13.46 4.99 -14.44
C ALA A 361 -14.78 5.75 -14.26
N GLY A 362 -14.76 6.83 -13.48
CA GLY A 362 -15.90 7.68 -13.21
C GLY A 362 -17.00 7.00 -12.39
N ALA A 363 -16.73 5.85 -11.76
CA ALA A 363 -17.72 5.09 -10.99
C ALA A 363 -18.04 5.72 -9.60
N LEU A 364 -18.17 7.04 -9.54
CA LEU A 364 -18.47 7.79 -8.31
C LEU A 364 -19.98 7.82 -8.05
N SER A 365 -20.39 7.50 -6.83
CA SER A 365 -21.79 7.60 -6.41
C SER A 365 -21.98 8.45 -5.16
N PHE A 366 -22.55 9.63 -5.35
CA PHE A 366 -22.87 10.59 -4.29
C PHE A 366 -24.23 10.32 -3.60
N LYS A 367 -24.93 9.24 -3.96
CA LYS A 367 -26.27 8.91 -3.44
C LYS A 367 -26.29 8.77 -1.91
N ASN A 368 -25.19 8.32 -1.31
CA ASN A 368 -25.09 8.06 0.12
C ASN A 368 -24.51 9.23 0.94
N ILE A 369 -24.30 10.40 0.34
CA ILE A 369 -23.68 11.56 1.03
C ILE A 369 -24.47 12.04 2.26
N GLY A 370 -25.79 11.83 2.28
CA GLY A 370 -26.65 12.21 3.41
C GLY A 370 -26.65 11.20 4.57
N LYS A 371 -25.89 10.10 4.48
CA LYS A 371 -25.89 9.04 5.50
C LYS A 371 -24.65 9.12 6.39
N GLY A 372 -24.81 8.84 7.69
CA GLY A 372 -23.73 8.98 8.68
C GLY A 372 -22.48 8.15 8.35
N TYR A 373 -22.65 6.92 7.88
CA TYR A 373 -21.53 6.04 7.52
C TYR A 373 -20.65 6.57 6.38
N PHE A 374 -21.19 7.43 5.50
CA PHE A 374 -20.40 8.04 4.44
C PHE A 374 -19.43 9.06 5.02
N TRP A 375 -19.89 9.87 5.97
CA TRP A 375 -19.06 10.85 6.67
C TRP A 375 -18.04 10.18 7.58
N GLU A 376 -18.40 9.07 8.23
CA GLU A 376 -17.47 8.25 9.00
C GLU A 376 -16.31 7.75 8.11
N ALA A 377 -16.63 7.20 6.94
CA ALA A 377 -15.61 6.75 5.99
C ALA A 377 -14.75 7.93 5.47
N LEU A 378 -15.38 9.04 5.08
CA LEU A 378 -14.69 10.24 4.60
C LEU A 378 -13.72 10.83 5.63
N ILE A 379 -14.19 11.04 6.87
CA ILE A 379 -13.34 11.54 7.96
C ILE A 379 -12.21 10.56 8.24
N THR A 380 -12.50 9.25 8.14
CA THR A 380 -11.48 8.23 8.38
C THR A 380 -10.39 8.23 7.32
N PHE A 381 -10.75 8.25 6.03
CA PHE A 381 -9.76 8.41 4.97
C PHE A 381 -8.93 9.67 5.19
N LEU A 382 -9.58 10.80 5.49
CA LEU A 382 -8.93 12.08 5.71
C LEU A 382 -7.87 12.02 6.82
N TYR A 383 -8.13 11.40 7.97
CA TYR A 383 -7.07 11.35 9.00
C TYR A 383 -6.02 10.28 8.70
N VAL A 384 -6.40 9.13 8.14
CA VAL A 384 -5.46 8.04 7.80
C VAL A 384 -4.48 8.53 6.74
N ASP A 385 -4.96 9.19 5.68
CA ASP A 385 -4.13 9.70 4.60
C ASP A 385 -3.27 10.90 5.04
N ILE A 386 -3.79 11.80 5.90
CA ILE A 386 -2.94 12.83 6.53
C ILE A 386 -1.73 12.18 7.20
N LEU A 387 -1.95 11.10 7.95
CA LEU A 387 -0.91 10.45 8.74
C LEU A 387 0.06 9.67 7.87
N ASP A 388 -0.46 8.92 6.90
CA ASP A 388 0.35 8.13 5.97
C ASP A 388 1.20 9.05 5.09
N THR A 389 0.57 9.95 4.33
CA THR A 389 1.24 10.89 3.43
C THR A 389 2.25 11.78 4.17
N THR A 390 1.88 12.31 5.33
CA THR A 390 2.82 13.13 6.12
C THR A 390 3.99 12.29 6.61
N GLY A 391 3.72 11.10 7.15
CA GLY A 391 4.76 10.21 7.68
C GLY A 391 5.75 9.78 6.60
N THR A 392 5.24 9.37 5.44
CA THR A 392 6.06 8.91 4.31
C THR A 392 6.83 10.06 3.66
N LEU A 393 6.18 11.18 3.33
CA LEU A 393 6.86 12.34 2.75
C LEU A 393 7.95 12.88 3.67
N TYR A 394 7.65 13.01 4.98
CA TYR A 394 8.63 13.49 5.95
C TYR A 394 9.81 12.51 6.11
N SER A 395 9.52 11.21 6.25
CA SER A 395 10.56 10.18 6.37
C SER A 395 11.47 10.16 5.13
N MET A 396 10.89 10.25 3.94
CA MET A 396 11.66 10.24 2.69
C MET A 396 12.43 11.55 2.47
N ALA A 397 11.84 12.71 2.80
CA ALA A 397 12.54 13.99 2.76
C ALA A 397 13.74 13.99 3.72
N ARG A 398 13.58 13.47 4.94
CA ARG A 398 14.66 13.31 5.91
C ARG A 398 15.74 12.34 5.41
N PHE A 399 15.33 11.21 4.83
CA PHE A 399 16.24 10.23 4.25
C PHE A 399 17.03 10.78 3.05
N ALA A 400 16.43 11.68 2.26
CA ALA A 400 17.10 12.39 1.18
C ALA A 400 17.97 13.58 1.64
N GLY A 401 17.88 13.97 2.91
CA GLY A 401 18.60 15.12 3.48
C GLY A 401 17.95 16.47 3.22
N PHE A 402 16.64 16.50 2.97
CA PHE A 402 15.86 17.72 2.69
C PHE A 402 15.01 18.22 3.87
N ALA A 403 14.95 17.48 4.98
CA ALA A 403 14.13 17.84 6.13
C ALA A 403 14.90 18.67 7.17
N ASP A 404 14.28 19.74 7.63
CA ASP A 404 14.78 20.62 8.69
C ASP A 404 14.40 20.13 10.09
N GLN A 405 15.04 20.68 11.12
CA GLN A 405 14.75 20.38 12.53
C GLN A 405 13.30 20.72 12.95
N ASN A 406 12.68 21.69 12.26
CA ASN A 406 11.30 22.13 12.49
C ASN A 406 10.24 21.20 11.87
N GLY A 407 10.66 20.14 11.18
CA GLY A 407 9.77 19.19 10.52
C GLY A 407 9.32 19.58 9.11
N ASP A 408 9.83 20.68 8.56
CA ASP A 408 9.52 21.15 7.21
C ASP A 408 10.60 20.69 6.20
N PHE A 409 10.28 20.64 4.91
CA PHE A 409 11.25 20.28 3.85
C PHE A 409 11.07 21.09 2.55
N GLU A 410 12.13 21.17 1.73
CA GLU A 410 12.10 21.91 0.46
C GLU A 410 11.02 21.35 -0.48
N GLY A 411 10.12 22.22 -0.96
CA GLY A 411 9.06 21.82 -1.88
C GLY A 411 7.85 21.14 -1.24
N GLN A 412 7.74 21.13 0.10
CA GLN A 412 6.66 20.44 0.82
C GLN A 412 5.24 20.78 0.35
N TYR A 413 4.94 22.06 0.10
CA TYR A 413 3.60 22.47 -0.35
C TYR A 413 3.23 21.85 -1.70
N PHE A 414 4.17 21.85 -2.65
CA PHE A 414 3.97 21.22 -3.96
C PHE A 414 3.91 19.69 -3.85
N ALA A 415 4.65 19.09 -2.90
CA ALA A 415 4.58 17.66 -2.64
C ALA A 415 3.19 17.24 -2.15
N PHE A 416 2.65 17.93 -1.13
CA PHE A 416 1.30 17.67 -0.60
C PHE A 416 0.20 17.98 -1.63
N MET A 417 0.39 18.98 -2.48
CA MET A 417 -0.55 19.30 -3.55
C MET A 417 -0.53 18.24 -4.66
N SER A 418 0.65 17.72 -5.01
CA SER A 418 0.81 16.62 -5.96
C SER A 418 0.13 15.35 -5.46
N ASP A 419 0.32 15.04 -4.19
CA ASP A 419 -0.35 13.94 -3.50
C ASP A 419 -1.88 14.07 -3.57
N ALA A 420 -2.42 15.19 -3.10
CA ALA A 420 -3.87 15.44 -3.13
C ALA A 420 -4.47 15.38 -4.54
N THR A 421 -3.76 15.93 -5.54
CA THR A 421 -4.19 15.84 -6.95
C THR A 421 -4.19 14.40 -7.45
N SER A 422 -3.23 13.59 -7.02
CA SER A 422 -3.14 12.17 -7.37
C SER A 422 -4.28 11.37 -6.75
N ILE A 423 -4.72 11.69 -5.53
CA ILE A 423 -5.90 11.09 -4.89
C ILE A 423 -7.17 11.39 -5.71
N VAL A 424 -7.34 12.64 -6.15
CA VAL A 424 -8.46 13.04 -7.02
C VAL A 424 -8.43 12.27 -8.34
N VAL A 425 -7.27 12.18 -8.99
CA VAL A 425 -7.12 11.45 -10.26
C VAL A 425 -7.33 9.95 -10.06
N GLY A 426 -6.78 9.37 -9.00
CA GLY A 426 -6.92 7.95 -8.66
C GLY A 426 -8.38 7.55 -8.44
N SER A 427 -9.10 8.31 -7.62
CA SER A 427 -10.53 8.06 -7.39
C SER A 427 -11.38 8.22 -8.65
N LEU A 428 -11.06 9.17 -9.54
CA LEU A 428 -11.72 9.31 -10.84
C LEU A 428 -11.46 8.13 -11.77
N LEU A 429 -10.28 7.51 -11.70
CA LEU A 429 -9.96 6.29 -12.45
C LEU A 429 -10.49 5.01 -11.78
N GLY A 430 -11.03 5.15 -10.56
CA GLY A 430 -11.66 4.08 -9.80
C GLY A 430 -10.69 3.25 -8.96
N THR A 431 -9.54 3.79 -8.57
CA THR A 431 -8.60 3.19 -7.63
C THR A 431 -8.66 3.86 -6.25
N SER A 432 -8.10 3.19 -5.25
CA SER A 432 -7.85 3.69 -3.89
C SER A 432 -6.94 4.95 -3.86
N PRO A 433 -6.86 5.66 -2.71
CA PRO A 433 -6.05 6.87 -2.58
C PRO A 433 -4.60 6.65 -3.01
N VAL A 434 -4.06 7.57 -3.81
CA VAL A 434 -2.67 7.56 -4.28
C VAL A 434 -1.82 8.39 -3.33
N THR A 435 -0.74 7.81 -2.82
CA THR A 435 0.17 8.46 -1.87
C THR A 435 1.65 8.31 -2.25
N ALA A 436 2.53 9.00 -1.54
CA ALA A 436 3.97 8.87 -1.67
C ALA A 436 4.48 7.53 -1.14
N PHE A 437 5.23 6.82 -1.98
CA PHE A 437 5.69 5.46 -1.70
C PHE A 437 7.06 5.41 -1.01
N ILE A 438 7.19 4.58 0.03
CA ILE A 438 8.40 4.46 0.84
C ILE A 438 9.55 3.73 0.13
N GLU A 439 9.23 2.94 -0.90
CA GLU A 439 10.15 2.27 -1.81
C GLU A 439 11.03 3.25 -2.58
N SER A 440 10.61 4.52 -2.67
CA SER A 440 11.42 5.64 -3.16
C SER A 440 12.74 5.79 -2.40
N SER A 441 12.82 5.29 -1.16
CA SER A 441 14.08 5.21 -0.39
C SER A 441 15.18 4.45 -1.12
N THR A 442 14.85 3.45 -1.94
CA THR A 442 15.86 2.69 -2.70
C THR A 442 16.47 3.54 -3.81
N GLY A 443 15.67 4.33 -4.52
CA GLY A 443 16.17 5.30 -5.49
C GLY A 443 16.98 6.42 -4.84
N ILE A 444 16.54 6.90 -3.69
CA ILE A 444 17.30 7.90 -2.91
C ILE A 444 18.66 7.32 -2.50
N ARG A 445 18.71 6.07 -2.03
CA ARG A 445 19.94 5.35 -1.67
C ARG A 445 20.87 5.14 -2.88
N GLU A 446 20.31 5.01 -4.08
CA GLU A 446 21.05 4.95 -5.35
C GLU A 446 21.63 6.29 -5.82
N GLY A 447 21.29 7.38 -5.12
CA GLY A 447 21.77 8.74 -5.37
C GLY A 447 20.72 9.67 -5.99
N GLY A 448 19.46 9.25 -6.09
CA GLY A 448 18.35 10.09 -6.58
C GLY A 448 18.04 11.22 -5.60
N ARG A 449 18.02 12.46 -6.11
CA ARG A 449 17.80 13.67 -5.30
C ARG A 449 16.84 14.67 -5.93
N THR A 450 16.39 14.43 -7.15
CA THR A 450 15.57 15.37 -7.90
C THR A 450 14.29 14.72 -8.42
N GLY A 451 13.38 15.55 -8.92
CA GLY A 451 12.18 15.10 -9.61
C GLY A 451 12.45 14.29 -10.88
N LEU A 452 13.67 14.28 -11.43
CA LEU A 452 14.02 13.41 -12.56
C LEU A 452 13.90 11.93 -12.20
N THR A 453 14.17 11.58 -10.94
CA THR A 453 13.92 10.22 -10.41
C THR A 453 12.44 9.88 -10.53
N ALA A 454 11.53 10.76 -10.08
CA ALA A 454 10.09 10.56 -10.19
C ALA A 454 9.59 10.53 -11.64
N LEU A 455 10.11 11.40 -12.52
CA LEU A 455 9.78 11.38 -13.96
C LEU A 455 10.25 10.10 -14.65
N THR A 456 11.38 9.54 -14.23
CA THR A 456 11.85 8.25 -14.74
C THR A 456 10.89 7.13 -14.34
N VAL A 457 10.44 7.12 -13.07
CA VAL A 457 9.42 6.17 -12.59
C VAL A 457 8.12 6.33 -13.39
N ALA A 458 7.71 7.57 -13.67
CA ALA A 458 6.56 7.87 -14.51
C ALA A 458 6.72 7.27 -15.92
N GLY A 459 7.90 7.39 -16.53
CA GLY A 459 8.21 6.74 -17.81
C GLY A 459 8.07 5.22 -17.77
N TYR A 460 8.45 4.57 -16.66
CA TYR A 460 8.25 3.13 -16.50
C TYR A 460 6.78 2.73 -16.28
N PHE A 461 5.99 3.52 -15.53
CA PHE A 461 4.55 3.32 -15.47
C PHE A 461 3.93 3.48 -16.86
N PHE A 462 4.35 4.47 -17.65
CA PHE A 462 3.89 4.59 -19.03
C PHE A 462 4.21 3.33 -19.87
N LEU A 463 5.41 2.77 -19.73
CA LEU A 463 5.76 1.50 -20.38
C LEU A 463 4.91 0.33 -19.89
N ALA A 464 4.50 0.31 -18.62
CA ALA A 464 3.69 -0.76 -18.04
C ALA A 464 2.30 -0.87 -18.68
N PHE A 465 1.74 0.20 -19.28
CA PHE A 465 0.45 0.13 -19.99
C PHE A 465 0.44 -0.97 -21.07
N PHE A 466 1.55 -1.10 -21.80
CA PHE A 466 1.68 -2.05 -22.89
C PHE A 466 1.79 -3.50 -22.39
N PHE A 467 2.15 -3.73 -21.13
CA PHE A 467 2.35 -5.06 -20.55
C PHE A 467 1.27 -5.43 -19.53
N THR A 468 0.10 -4.78 -19.59
CA THR A 468 -1.02 -5.03 -18.68
C THR A 468 -1.41 -6.52 -18.62
N PRO A 469 -1.52 -7.26 -19.74
CA PRO A 469 -1.88 -8.68 -19.70
C PRO A 469 -0.85 -9.56 -18.97
N LEU A 470 0.43 -9.23 -19.13
CA LEU A 470 1.52 -9.89 -18.43
C LEU A 470 1.41 -9.66 -16.91
N LEU A 471 1.16 -8.43 -16.50
CA LEU A 471 1.06 -8.03 -15.09
C LEU A 471 -0.19 -8.62 -14.41
N ALA A 472 -1.30 -8.76 -15.14
CA ALA A 472 -2.53 -9.37 -14.63
C ALA A 472 -2.35 -10.85 -14.26
N SER A 473 -1.38 -11.54 -14.86
CA SER A 473 -1.08 -12.96 -14.63
C SER A 473 -0.21 -13.24 -13.39
N ILE A 474 0.21 -12.21 -12.64
CA ILE A 474 1.02 -12.37 -11.44
C ILE A 474 0.15 -12.95 -10.31
N PRO A 475 0.48 -14.13 -9.75
CA PRO A 475 -0.32 -14.73 -8.69
C PRO A 475 -0.09 -14.09 -7.31
N ALA A 476 -1.07 -14.25 -6.42
CA ALA A 476 -1.00 -13.73 -5.05
C ALA A 476 0.19 -14.28 -4.24
N TRP A 477 0.57 -15.55 -4.43
CA TRP A 477 1.74 -16.13 -3.74
C TRP A 477 3.09 -15.62 -4.27
N ALA A 478 3.14 -14.97 -5.44
CA ALA A 478 4.32 -14.22 -5.90
C ALA A 478 4.42 -12.84 -5.25
N VAL A 479 3.27 -12.27 -4.89
CA VAL A 479 3.10 -10.95 -4.28
C VAL A 479 3.39 -10.96 -2.78
N GLY A 480 3.02 -12.05 -2.08
CA GLY A 480 3.19 -12.16 -0.63
C GLY A 480 4.61 -11.89 -0.13
N PRO A 481 5.67 -12.47 -0.72
CA PRO A 481 7.04 -12.27 -0.25
C PRO A 481 7.52 -10.81 -0.29
N PRO A 482 7.29 -10.03 -1.37
CA PRO A 482 7.46 -8.58 -1.36
C PRO A 482 6.78 -7.89 -0.18
N LEU A 483 5.50 -8.17 0.10
CA LEU A 483 4.75 -7.52 1.19
C LEU A 483 5.39 -7.76 2.56
N ILE A 484 5.85 -8.99 2.81
CA ILE A 484 6.55 -9.35 4.05
C ILE A 484 7.85 -8.54 4.18
N LEU A 485 8.63 -8.43 3.11
CA LEU A 485 9.91 -7.69 3.13
C LEU A 485 9.73 -6.17 3.15
N VAL A 486 8.65 -5.64 2.58
CA VAL A 486 8.26 -4.22 2.77
C VAL A 486 8.04 -3.95 4.25
N GLY A 487 7.35 -4.84 4.97
CA GLY A 487 7.21 -4.74 6.43
C GLY A 487 8.56 -4.68 7.16
N VAL A 488 9.55 -5.46 6.72
CA VAL A 488 10.92 -5.40 7.27
C VAL A 488 11.59 -4.04 7.00
N LEU A 489 11.43 -3.48 5.80
CA LEU A 489 12.02 -2.18 5.45
C LEU A 489 11.40 -1.03 6.26
N MET A 490 10.09 -1.08 6.50
CA MET A 490 9.37 -0.07 7.27
C MET A 490 9.62 -0.18 8.79
N MET A 491 10.00 -1.36 9.30
CA MET A 491 10.34 -1.56 10.71
C MET A 491 11.51 -0.68 11.17
N LYS A 492 12.35 -0.17 10.25
CA LYS A 492 13.47 0.72 10.58
C LYS A 492 13.03 1.99 11.33
N SER A 493 11.83 2.52 11.07
CA SER A 493 11.34 3.73 11.73
C SER A 493 11.08 3.54 13.23
N VAL A 494 10.90 2.30 13.70
CA VAL A 494 10.71 1.97 15.13
C VAL A 494 11.92 2.38 15.96
N VAL A 495 13.12 2.40 15.38
CA VAL A 495 14.35 2.85 16.04
C VAL A 495 14.32 4.36 16.37
N GLU A 496 13.49 5.15 15.67
CA GLU A 496 13.37 6.59 15.90
C GLU A 496 12.44 6.92 17.09
N VAL A 497 11.75 5.93 17.66
CA VAL A 497 10.90 6.11 18.84
C VAL A 497 11.77 6.13 20.10
N GLU A 498 11.49 7.07 21.01
CA GLU A 498 12.19 7.21 22.29
C GLU A 498 11.68 6.18 23.32
N TRP A 499 12.14 4.93 23.19
CA TRP A 499 11.67 3.80 24.01
C TRP A 499 11.92 3.92 25.51
N ASN A 500 12.84 4.80 25.94
CA ASN A 500 13.11 5.04 27.36
C ASN A 500 11.99 5.85 28.03
N ASP A 501 11.24 6.65 27.27
CA ASP A 501 10.12 7.42 27.78
C ASP A 501 8.81 6.65 27.55
N MET A 502 8.23 6.10 28.63
CA MET A 502 6.98 5.34 28.56
C MET A 502 5.80 6.17 28.02
N ARG A 503 5.82 7.50 28.16
CA ARG A 503 4.80 8.39 27.59
C ARG A 503 4.80 8.38 26.06
N GLN A 504 5.94 8.05 25.45
CA GLN A 504 6.11 7.93 24.00
C GLN A 504 6.07 6.46 23.54
N ALA A 505 6.70 5.56 24.29
CA ALA A 505 6.81 4.15 23.97
C ALA A 505 5.45 3.43 23.94
N ILE A 506 4.57 3.70 24.92
CA ILE A 506 3.26 3.03 25.01
C ILE A 506 2.36 3.40 23.81
N PRO A 507 2.14 4.69 23.48
CA PRO A 507 1.36 5.06 22.29
C PRO A 507 1.93 4.50 20.99
N ALA A 508 3.25 4.49 20.85
CA ALA A 508 3.90 3.90 19.69
C ALA A 508 3.63 2.40 19.59
N PHE A 509 3.81 1.65 20.69
CA PHE A 509 3.53 0.21 20.74
C PHE A 509 2.06 -0.11 20.43
N MET A 510 1.12 0.64 21.00
CA MET A 510 -0.31 0.47 20.71
C MET A 510 -0.63 0.70 19.23
N THR A 511 -0.01 1.71 18.62
CA THR A 511 -0.13 1.98 17.18
C THR A 511 0.38 0.80 16.35
N LEU A 512 1.53 0.22 16.70
CA LEU A 512 2.14 -0.89 15.97
C LEU A 512 1.30 -2.17 16.03
N ILE A 513 0.80 -2.53 17.21
CA ILE A 513 0.16 -3.83 17.42
C ILE A 513 -1.31 -3.85 16.99
N LEU A 514 -2.03 -2.74 17.17
CA LEU A 514 -3.46 -2.71 16.87
C LEU A 514 -3.73 -2.77 15.36
N MET A 515 -2.91 -2.12 14.51
CA MET A 515 -3.12 -2.12 13.06
C MET A 515 -3.29 -3.53 12.45
N PRO A 516 -2.34 -4.48 12.62
CA PRO A 516 -2.50 -5.83 12.08
C PRO A 516 -3.60 -6.63 12.78
N LEU A 517 -3.74 -6.51 14.10
CA LEU A 517 -4.67 -7.34 14.88
C LEU A 517 -6.13 -6.93 14.69
N THR A 518 -6.42 -5.65 14.50
CA THR A 518 -7.77 -5.16 14.19
C THR A 518 -8.05 -5.09 12.69
N TYR A 519 -7.07 -5.50 11.87
CA TYR A 519 -7.12 -5.43 10.41
C TYR A 519 -7.54 -4.04 9.89
N SER A 520 -7.13 -2.99 10.60
CA SER A 520 -7.61 -1.62 10.39
C SER A 520 -6.55 -0.63 10.87
N ILE A 521 -6.01 0.13 9.92
CA ILE A 521 -5.02 1.18 10.19
C ILE A 521 -5.65 2.29 11.05
N ALA A 522 -6.90 2.61 10.73
CA ALA A 522 -7.74 3.55 11.46
C ALA A 522 -7.77 3.26 12.98
N TYR A 523 -8.14 2.04 13.36
CA TYR A 523 -8.18 1.65 14.78
C TYR A 523 -6.81 1.63 15.44
N GLY A 524 -5.76 1.27 14.70
CA GLY A 524 -4.40 1.37 15.21
C GLY A 524 -3.99 2.79 15.56
N LEU A 525 -4.28 3.75 14.68
CA LEU A 525 -4.00 5.16 14.91
C LEU A 525 -4.84 5.75 16.05
N ILE A 526 -6.13 5.43 16.11
CA ILE A 526 -7.02 5.87 17.19
C ILE A 526 -6.50 5.35 18.55
N GLY A 527 -6.11 4.08 18.62
CA GLY A 527 -5.53 3.51 19.84
C GLY A 527 -4.24 4.19 20.26
N GLY A 528 -3.36 4.49 19.30
CA GLY A 528 -2.13 5.25 19.52
C GLY A 528 -2.37 6.66 20.05
N ILE A 529 -3.16 7.46 19.33
CA ILE A 529 -3.48 8.85 19.68
C ILE A 529 -4.25 8.91 21.00
N GLY A 530 -5.23 8.03 21.20
CA GLY A 530 -6.02 7.95 22.42
C GLY A 530 -5.13 7.66 23.63
N THR A 531 -4.21 6.69 23.52
CA THR A 531 -3.27 6.38 24.59
C THR A 531 -2.31 7.54 24.87
N TYR A 532 -1.84 8.22 23.82
CA TYR A 532 -0.99 9.42 23.97
C TYR A 532 -1.71 10.53 24.74
N ILE A 533 -2.96 10.83 24.38
CA ILE A 533 -3.79 11.83 25.05
C ILE A 533 -3.96 11.44 26.52
N VAL A 534 -4.36 10.19 26.80
CA VAL A 534 -4.60 9.73 28.18
C VAL A 534 -3.36 9.89 29.08
N LEU A 535 -2.17 9.56 28.57
CA LEU A 535 -0.94 9.68 29.35
C LEU A 535 -0.49 11.12 29.57
N HIS A 536 -0.80 12.04 28.64
CA HIS A 536 -0.44 13.45 28.75
C HIS A 536 -1.53 14.31 29.40
N LEU A 537 -2.75 13.78 29.57
CA LEU A 537 -3.86 14.50 30.21
C LEU A 537 -3.49 15.01 31.60
N TRP A 538 -2.74 14.22 32.39
CA TRP A 538 -2.29 14.62 33.71
C TRP A 538 -1.30 15.78 33.66
N ASP A 539 -0.28 15.69 32.81
CA ASP A 539 0.74 16.73 32.66
C ASP A 539 0.11 18.05 32.15
N TRP A 540 -0.84 17.97 31.21
CA TRP A 540 -1.59 19.14 30.74
C TRP A 540 -2.52 19.73 31.80
N ALA A 541 -3.15 18.88 32.62
CA ALA A 541 -4.00 19.33 33.73
C ALA A 541 -3.17 20.03 34.81
N ASP A 542 -2.01 19.50 35.17
CA ASP A 542 -1.09 20.13 36.13
C ASP A 542 -0.59 21.49 35.61
N GLU A 543 -0.17 21.58 34.35
CA GLU A 543 0.22 22.85 33.74
C GLU A 543 -0.93 23.88 33.72
N PHE A 544 -2.16 23.42 33.47
CA PHE A 544 -3.34 24.26 33.43
C PHE A 544 -3.76 24.74 34.83
N LEU A 545 -3.69 23.88 35.85
CA LEU A 545 -3.97 24.21 37.25
C LEU A 545 -2.92 25.17 37.84
N VAL A 546 -1.65 25.02 37.44
CA VAL A 546 -0.59 25.98 37.76
C VAL A 546 -0.86 27.33 37.09
N LYS A 547 -1.29 27.36 35.82
CA LYS A 547 -1.69 28.61 35.12
C LYS A 547 -2.89 29.30 35.76
N LEU A 548 -3.84 28.53 36.31
CA LEU A 548 -5.00 29.06 37.02
C LEU A 548 -4.71 29.47 38.47
N GLY A 549 -3.48 29.29 38.96
CA GLY A 549 -3.08 29.69 40.31
C GLY A 549 -3.70 28.85 41.43
N VAL A 550 -4.30 27.70 41.10
CA VAL A 550 -4.90 26.77 42.08
C VAL A 550 -3.81 25.95 42.80
N ILE A 551 -2.66 25.75 42.15
CA ILE A 551 -1.50 25.06 42.69
C ILE A 551 -0.30 26.00 42.65
N ASN A 552 0.27 26.31 43.82
CA ASN A 552 1.55 27.00 43.88
C ASN A 552 2.65 26.05 43.38
N LYS A 553 3.51 26.54 42.47
CA LYS A 553 4.67 25.79 41.97
C LYS A 553 5.58 25.45 43.15
N SER A 554 5.39 24.29 43.75
CA SER A 554 6.19 23.84 44.89
C SER A 554 7.61 23.61 44.41
N ASN A 555 8.51 24.48 44.84
CA ASN A 555 9.95 24.30 44.71
C ASN A 555 10.34 23.16 45.67
N GLY A 556 10.48 21.94 45.15
CA GLY A 556 10.70 20.73 45.96
C GLY A 556 11.46 19.61 45.24
N GLY A 557 12.68 19.93 44.77
CA GLY A 557 13.87 19.06 44.69
C GLY A 557 13.81 17.65 44.08
N GLY A 558 14.51 17.46 42.94
CA GLY A 558 15.17 16.17 42.64
C GLY A 558 15.43 15.77 41.18
N GLY A 559 16.19 16.55 40.39
CA GLY A 559 17.00 16.15 39.20
C GLY A 559 16.27 15.56 37.96
N GLY A 560 16.43 16.06 36.72
CA GLY A 560 17.50 16.85 36.12
C GLY A 560 17.00 17.70 34.96
N ALA A 561 17.66 18.84 34.80
CA ALA A 561 17.26 20.00 34.02
C ALA A 561 17.56 19.88 32.53
N ASN A 562 16.60 20.36 31.73
CA ASN A 562 16.88 20.96 30.43
C ASN A 562 17.71 22.24 30.62
N GLY A 563 18.85 22.31 29.95
CA GLY A 563 19.65 23.52 29.80
C GLY A 563 20.01 23.71 28.33
N VAL A 564 19.23 24.53 27.63
CA VAL A 564 19.63 25.14 26.36
C VAL A 564 20.57 26.28 26.72
N HIS A 565 21.82 26.22 26.27
CA HIS A 565 22.67 27.39 26.06
C HIS A 565 23.67 27.12 24.93
N ASP A 566 23.67 28.02 23.95
CA ASP A 566 24.72 28.22 22.95
C ASP A 566 26.11 28.33 23.59
N HIS A 567 27.13 27.68 23.00
CA HIS A 567 28.41 28.32 22.70
C HIS A 567 29.29 27.49 21.74
N GLN A 568 29.99 28.26 20.90
CA GLN A 568 30.96 27.91 19.86
C GLN A 568 32.18 27.05 20.26
N ASP A 569 32.70 26.38 19.22
CA ASP A 569 34.08 26.00 18.89
C ASP A 569 34.91 25.07 19.80
N GLY A 570 35.51 24.06 19.17
CA GLY A 570 36.64 23.32 19.74
C GLY A 570 36.78 21.87 19.27
N SER A 571 37.47 21.67 18.16
CA SER A 571 38.25 20.48 17.76
C SER A 571 38.62 19.49 18.88
N VAL A 572 38.54 18.17 18.59
CA VAL A 572 39.66 17.19 18.65
C VAL A 572 39.15 15.72 18.72
N LYS A 573 39.52 14.97 17.68
CA LYS A 573 39.91 13.53 17.58
C LYS A 573 38.94 12.39 17.94
N SER A 574 38.79 11.52 16.94
CA SER A 574 38.45 10.09 16.99
C SER A 574 39.24 9.30 18.04
N PRO A 575 38.67 8.16 18.45
CA PRO A 575 39.43 6.92 18.48
C PRO A 575 38.73 5.83 17.65
N GLY A 576 39.51 5.19 16.78
CA GLY A 576 39.15 3.89 16.21
C GLY A 576 39.40 2.76 17.21
N ILE A 577 38.75 1.62 16.98
CA ILE A 577 39.07 0.25 17.42
C ILE A 577 38.16 -0.63 16.52
N HIS A 578 38.66 -1.31 15.48
CA HIS A 578 39.15 -2.71 15.50
C HIS A 578 38.22 -3.64 16.27
N VAL A 579 37.28 -4.33 15.62
CA VAL A 579 37.38 -5.65 14.97
C VAL A 579 36.04 -5.90 14.28
#